data_AF-A0A3D8PVJ9-F1
#
_entry.id   AF-A0A3D8PVJ9-F1
#
_cell.length_a   1.000
_cell.length_b   1.000
_cell.length_c   1.000
_cell.angle_alpha   90.00
_cell.angle_beta   90.00
_cell.angle_gamma   90.00
#
_symmetry.space_group_name_H-M   'P 1'
#
loop_
_entity.id
_entity.type
_entity.pdbx_description
1 polymer ?
#
loop_
_entity_poly.entity_id
_entity_poly.type
_entity_poly.pdbx_seq_one_letter_code
_entity_poly.pdbx_strand_id
1 'polypeptide(L)' 'MEEIRASMAGNIWKITVKPGDVVEEGQDVVILESMKMEIPIAAEDGGTVKELMVAEGDFVNEGDIIAIIE' A
#
# COMPACT_ATOMS: atom_id res chain seq x y z
N MET A 1 -12.98 -7.72 2.68
CA MET A 1 -12.58 -6.41 2.13
C MET A 1 -11.89 -5.66 3.23
N GLU A 2 -10.57 -5.73 3.21
CA GLU A 2 -9.62 -5.07 4.08
C GLU A 2 -9.10 -3.81 3.37
N GLU A 3 -8.89 -2.75 4.14
CA GLU A 3 -8.34 -1.49 3.63
C GLU A 3 -6.90 -1.35 4.10
N ILE A 4 -5.96 -1.38 3.16
CA ILE A 4 -4.57 -1.05 3.46
C ILE A 4 -4.45 0.46 3.52
N ARG A 5 -3.96 0.96 4.65
CA ARG A 5 -3.86 2.39 4.95
C ARG A 5 -2.41 2.80 5.13
N ALA A 6 -2.10 4.05 4.78
CA ALA A 6 -0.80 4.63 5.04
C ALA A 6 -0.56 4.74 6.56
N SER A 7 0.58 4.24 7.04
CA SER A 7 0.95 4.30 8.46
C SER A 7 1.51 5.66 8.89
N MET A 8 1.85 6.52 7.92
CA MET A 8 2.37 7.86 8.12
C MET A 8 2.25 8.67 6.82
N ALA A 9 2.50 9.98 6.90
CA ALA A 9 2.57 10.82 5.71
C ALA A 9 3.88 10.62 4.91
N GLY A 10 3.77 10.55 3.58
CA GLY A 10 4.90 10.30 2.68
C GLY A 10 4.48 10.24 1.21
N ASN A 11 5.46 10.00 0.33
CA ASN A 11 5.19 9.76 -1.09
C ASN A 11 5.10 8.25 -1.38
N ILE A 12 4.24 7.83 -2.29
CA ILE A 12 4.23 6.48 -2.85
C ILE A 12 5.47 6.34 -3.73
N TRP A 13 6.52 5.70 -3.22
CA TRP A 13 7.76 5.52 -3.97
C TRP A 13 7.65 4.40 -4.98
N LYS A 14 7.02 3.29 -4.59
CA LYS A 14 6.85 2.12 -5.44
C LYS A 14 5.57 1.39 -5.10
N ILE A 15 4.88 0.89 -6.12
CA ILE A 15 3.79 -0.07 -5.95
C ILE A 15 4.32 -1.46 -6.30
N THR A 16 4.12 -2.44 -5.42
CA THR A 16 4.68 -3.80 -5.57
C THR A 16 3.66 -4.82 -6.06
N VAL A 17 2.39 -4.43 -6.16
CA VAL A 17 1.26 -5.28 -6.58
C VAL A 17 0.40 -4.60 -7.64
N LYS A 18 -0.53 -5.33 -8.26
CA LYS A 18 -1.56 -4.77 -9.15
C LYS A 18 -2.93 -5.38 -8.85
N PRO A 19 -4.04 -4.74 -9.28
CA PRO A 19 -5.36 -5.32 -9.19
C PRO A 19 -5.41 -6.72 -9.83
N GLY A 20 -5.99 -7.67 -9.10
CA GLY A 20 -6.08 -9.09 -9.45
C GLY A 20 -4.93 -9.96 -8.93
N ASP A 21 -3.87 -9.39 -8.35
CA ASP A 21 -2.82 -10.17 -7.72
C ASP A 21 -3.29 -10.78 -6.39
N VAL A 22 -2.81 -11.98 -6.08
CA VAL A 22 -2.96 -12.60 -4.76
C VAL A 22 -1.77 -12.18 -3.89
N VAL A 23 -2.05 -11.78 -2.66
CA VAL A 23 -1.07 -11.36 -1.66
C VAL A 23 -1.17 -12.24 -0.42
N GLU A 24 -0.04 -12.46 0.24
CA GLU A 24 0.05 -13.14 1.54
C GLU A 24 0.09 -12.14 2.70
N GLU A 25 -0.24 -12.57 3.91
CA GLU A 25 -0.02 -11.79 5.14
C GLU A 25 1.43 -11.33 5.20
N GLY A 26 1.64 -10.03 5.45
CA GLY A 26 2.97 -9.44 5.52
C GLY A 26 3.65 -9.20 4.17
N GLN A 27 2.98 -9.49 3.04
CA GLN A 27 3.50 -9.12 1.72
C GLN A 27 3.35 -7.63 1.48
N ASP A 28 4.44 -6.98 1.06
CA ASP A 28 4.46 -5.55 0.71
C ASP A 28 3.51 -5.25 -0.46
N VAL A 29 2.69 -4.21 -0.28
CA VAL A 29 1.72 -3.68 -1.27
C VAL A 29 2.25 -2.42 -1.93
N VAL A 30 2.83 -1.53 -1.13
CA VAL A 30 3.55 -0.33 -1.58
C VAL A 30 4.75 -0.07 -0.69
N ILE A 31 5.66 0.78 -1.17
CA ILE A 31 6.74 1.37 -0.38
C ILE A 31 6.53 2.88 -0.36
N LEU A 32 6.45 3.44 0.85
CA LEU A 32 6.44 4.89 1.05
C LEU A 32 7.86 5.43 1.14
N GLU A 33 8.08 6.65 0.68
CA GLU A 33 9.26 7.44 0.99
C GLU A 33 8.88 8.60 1.91
N SER A 34 9.54 8.68 3.07
CA SER A 34 9.42 9.84 3.97
C SER A 34 10.76 10.11 4.64
N MET A 35 11.18 11.39 4.67
CA MET A 35 12.47 11.81 5.25
C MET A 35 13.69 11.02 4.72
N LYS A 36 13.68 10.64 3.43
CA LYS A 36 14.70 9.81 2.77
C LYS A 36 14.79 8.36 3.30
N MET A 37 13.77 7.91 4.01
CA MET A 37 13.61 6.52 4.43
C MET A 37 12.51 5.85 3.62
N GLU A 38 12.74 4.58 3.28
CA GLU A 38 11.77 3.71 2.63
C GLU A 38 10.99 2.96 3.73
N ILE A 39 9.66 3.07 3.71
CA ILE A 39 8.75 2.44 4.67
C ILE A 39 7.82 1.51 3.89
N PRO A 40 8.03 0.18 3.93
CA PRO A 40 7.12 -0.77 3.32
C PRO A 40 5.76 -0.76 4.04
N ILE A 41 4.69 -0.84 3.27
CA ILE A 41 3.33 -1.04 3.76
C ILE A 41 2.88 -2.42 3.28
N ALA A 42 2.71 -3.33 4.23
CA ALA A 42 2.33 -4.72 3.99
C ALA A 42 0.84 -4.96 4.20
N ALA A 43 0.32 -6.03 3.60
CA ALA A 43 -1.03 -6.52 3.86
C ALA A 43 -1.14 -7.12 5.27
N GLU A 44 -2.24 -6.87 5.99
CA GLU A 44 -2.44 -7.43 7.33
C GLU A 44 -2.91 -8.89 7.26
N ASP A 45 -3.67 -9.25 6.23
CA ASP A 45 -4.07 -10.63 5.92
C ASP A 45 -3.81 -10.97 4.44
N GLY A 46 -3.88 -12.27 4.11
CA GLY A 46 -3.83 -12.72 2.72
C GLY A 46 -5.14 -12.52 1.98
N GLY A 47 -5.08 -12.22 0.67
CA GLY A 47 -6.27 -12.00 -0.16
C GLY A 47 -5.95 -11.61 -1.60
N THR A 48 -6.95 -11.09 -2.32
CA THR A 48 -6.78 -10.60 -3.70
C THR A 48 -6.85 -9.08 -3.74
N VAL A 49 -5.86 -8.44 -4.37
CA VAL A 49 -5.87 -6.98 -4.57
C VAL A 49 -7.02 -6.61 -5.48
N LYS A 50 -7.98 -5.87 -4.95
CA LYS A 50 -9.17 -5.44 -5.70
C LYS A 50 -8.91 -4.14 -6.45
N GLU A 51 -8.35 -3.17 -5.75
CA GLU A 51 -8.17 -1.81 -6.25
C GLU A 51 -6.99 -1.12 -5.57
N LEU A 52 -6.30 -0.27 -6.32
CA LEU A 52 -5.27 0.65 -5.83
C LEU A 52 -5.85 2.07 -5.90
N MET A 53 -5.82 2.78 -4.77
CA MET A 53 -6.38 4.13 -4.63
C MET A 53 -5.34 5.22 -4.90
N VAL A 54 -4.11 4.82 -5.21
CA VAL A 54 -2.93 5.69 -5.36
C VAL A 54 -2.07 5.25 -6.54
N ALA A 55 -1.24 6.17 -7.03
CA ALA A 55 -0.22 5.93 -8.03
C ALA A 55 1.20 6.23 -7.49
N GLU A 56 2.22 5.71 -8.17
CA GLU A 56 3.61 6.07 -7.87
C GLU A 56 3.82 7.58 -8.04
N GLY A 57 4.44 8.20 -7.03
CA GLY A 57 4.66 9.65 -6.94
C GLY A 57 3.58 10.41 -6.18
N ASP A 58 2.44 9.80 -5.85
CA ASP A 58 1.40 10.46 -5.07
C ASP A 58 1.84 10.71 -3.63
N PHE A 59 1.38 11.81 -3.04
CA PHE A 59 1.55 12.09 -1.61
C PHE A 59 0.32 11.61 -0.84
N VAL A 60 0.54 10.90 0.27
CA VAL A 60 -0.50 10.40 1.19
C VAL A 60 -0.26 10.91 2.61
N ASN A 61 -1.33 11.05 3.38
CA ASN A 61 -1.31 11.30 4.81
C ASN A 61 -1.49 9.99 5.59
N GLU A 62 -1.16 10.01 6.88
CA GLU A 62 -1.49 8.92 7.78
C GLU A 62 -3.00 8.60 7.74
N GLY A 63 -3.33 7.32 7.56
CA GLY A 63 -4.69 6.82 7.50
C GLY A 63 -5.34 6.89 6.12
N ASP A 64 -4.72 7.54 5.13
CA ASP A 64 -5.24 7.53 3.74
C ASP A 64 -5.24 6.09 3.20
N ILE A 65 -6.28 5.74 2.45
CA ILE A 65 -6.44 4.40 1.88
C ILE A 65 -5.50 4.26 0.67
N ILE A 66 -4.71 3.20 0.66
CA ILE A 66 -3.74 2.85 -0.38
C ILE A 66 -4.33 1.78 -1.31
N ALA A 67 -4.90 0.72 -0.75
CA ALA A 67 -5.40 -0.42 -1.49
C ALA A 67 -6.58 -1.09 -0.79
N ILE A 68 -7.38 -1.83 -1.55
CA ILE A 68 -8.45 -2.69 -1.02
C ILE A 68 -8.10 -4.14 -1.37
N ILE A 69 -8.12 -5.03 -0.38
CA ILE A 69 -7.89 -6.47 -0.54
C ILE A 69 -9.18 -7.22 -0.18
N GLU A 70 -9.56 -8.25 -0.95
CA GLU A 70 -10.74 -9.09 -0.67
C GLU A 70 -10.48 -10.59 -0.55
#